data_AF-A0A2V5KZY1-F1
#
_entry.id   AF-A0A2V5KZY1-F1
#
_cell.length_a   1.000
_cell.length_b   1.000
_cell.length_c   1.000
_cell.angle_alpha   90.00
_cell.angle_beta   90.00
_cell.angle_gamma   90.00
#
_symmetry.space_group_name_H-M   'P 1'
#
loop_
_entity.id
_entity.type
_entity.pdbx_description
1 polymer ?
#
loop_
_entity_poly.entity_id
_entity_poly.type
_entity_poly.pdbx_seq_one_letter_code
_entity_poly.pdbx_strand_id
1 'polypeptide(L)'
;MALRHERRLLQKSEINLGREGIAQAANFPELRNEIVALKKLEQEQKEVALRIARIEEGIKTIEHERQQNAREQAEAIAKLEAEKKPLLQQRAQAKNNLDVCERELTGVERRIQESEAADRDLLKQISDLHALDPAPADLEARSADITARRARLPDERAEFVRARLGSAEAVRLAKEKLNTAEAELSAVEKNMARTRSEFETRDRKLNDNIRAQQEAAREARTRHQIVEERKNPAYLSIGRHLAEKGVAPPNAPHLLAEAHRRREAVDSHLKHKAELALLSSQIDKQELRKFYFSVFSVLVLLALILLVVFQSPRGREWLPQETDIILSINAEQFERANLAKRWRGEDPKLWPALVGAAASVPGLNLPRDAVRVTRALTTNEAGEPREFNLVQARRAIPNVISTIGNDKTFQKRSKSGLPVWERPPDFAIARVGPATLAVGAPEEVDELVLVRLGMKPDLKITGQLFDRFQALDRDSAVRLISRAPSDLSRVFHPIFARELLNVSQLLGLAVNLQNPVKARVLIKVNPSKNAADLARNLRDKPQQWLNFPDSQLLLYLQPPEVQIHGNSNLELRFSMPEASARLLFERLAKTDTPQPVAAYYTKQ
;
A
#
# COMPACT_ATOMS: atom_id res chain seq x y z
N MET A 1 -11.88 -30.39 -33.38
CA MET A 1 -12.05 -28.93 -33.17
C MET A 1 -11.84 -28.12 -34.45
N ALA A 2 -10.91 -28.49 -35.33
CA ALA A 2 -10.65 -27.82 -36.61
C ALA A 2 -11.90 -27.58 -37.50
N LEU A 3 -12.73 -28.60 -37.74
CA LEU A 3 -13.96 -28.44 -38.55
C LEU A 3 -14.95 -27.40 -37.97
N ARG A 4 -15.06 -27.31 -36.63
CA ARG A 4 -15.92 -26.30 -35.99
C ARG A 4 -15.34 -24.88 -36.16
N HIS A 5 -14.02 -24.76 -36.17
CA HIS A 5 -13.34 -23.50 -36.39
C HIS A 5 -13.50 -23.03 -37.84
N GLU A 6 -13.25 -23.91 -38.82
CA GLU A 6 -13.43 -23.57 -40.24
C GLU A 6 -14.89 -23.26 -40.59
N ARG A 7 -15.87 -23.95 -39.99
CA ARG A 7 -17.29 -23.59 -40.16
C ARG A 7 -17.62 -22.18 -39.66
N ARG A 8 -17.01 -21.73 -38.56
CA ARG A 8 -17.19 -20.36 -38.05
C ARG A 8 -16.52 -19.33 -38.96
N LEU A 9 -15.34 -19.65 -39.50
CA LEU A 9 -14.64 -18.79 -40.46
C LEU A 9 -15.43 -18.66 -41.77
N LEU A 10 -15.97 -19.77 -42.28
CA LEU A 10 -16.87 -19.77 -43.43
C LEU A 10 -18.10 -18.89 -43.21
N GLN A 11 -18.78 -19.07 -42.06
CA GLN A 11 -19.93 -18.24 -41.71
C GLN A 11 -19.58 -16.74 -41.66
N LYS A 12 -18.40 -16.40 -41.14
CA LYS A 12 -17.91 -15.02 -41.09
C LYS A 12 -17.60 -14.47 -42.49
N SER A 13 -16.94 -15.24 -43.36
CA SER A 13 -16.67 -14.83 -44.74
C SER A 13 -17.96 -14.67 -45.55
N GLU A 14 -18.96 -15.54 -45.35
CA GLU A 14 -20.27 -15.43 -45.99
C GLU A 14 -21.03 -14.20 -45.50
N ILE A 15 -21.04 -13.90 -44.20
CA ILE A 15 -21.65 -12.66 -43.67
C ILE A 15 -21.00 -11.40 -44.27
N ASN A 16 -19.67 -11.36 -44.35
CA ASN A 16 -18.95 -10.23 -44.94
C ASN A 16 -19.27 -10.07 -46.43
N LEU A 17 -19.30 -11.18 -47.19
CA LEU A 17 -19.69 -11.20 -48.59
C LEU A 17 -21.12 -10.68 -48.79
N GLY A 18 -22.06 -11.10 -47.95
CA GLY A 18 -23.45 -10.65 -48.02
C GLY A 18 -23.66 -9.20 -47.60
N ARG A 19 -22.83 -8.67 -46.70
CA ARG A 19 -22.85 -7.26 -46.28
C ARG A 19 -22.41 -6.31 -47.39
N GLU A 20 -21.32 -6.64 -48.09
CA GLU A 20 -20.82 -5.83 -49.21
C GLU A 20 -21.60 -6.08 -50.52
N GLY A 21 -22.24 -7.26 -50.63
CA GLY A 21 -22.93 -7.72 -51.83
C GLY A 21 -24.42 -7.38 -51.93
N ILE A 22 -24.97 -6.55 -51.05
CA ILE A 22 -26.42 -6.23 -51.00
C ILE A 22 -26.92 -5.68 -52.34
N ALA A 23 -26.11 -4.85 -53.01
CA ALA A 23 -26.46 -4.27 -54.31
C ALA A 23 -26.59 -5.32 -55.41
N GLN A 24 -25.73 -6.35 -55.38
CA GLN A 24 -25.76 -7.47 -56.32
C GLN A 24 -26.89 -8.44 -55.97
N ALA A 25 -27.16 -8.62 -54.69
CA ALA A 25 -28.25 -9.43 -54.16
C ALA A 25 -29.63 -8.95 -54.65
N ALA A 26 -29.79 -7.64 -54.90
CA ALA A 26 -31.04 -7.05 -55.39
C ALA A 26 -31.46 -7.55 -56.78
N ASN A 27 -30.55 -8.15 -57.55
CA ASN A 27 -30.85 -8.75 -58.85
C ASN A 27 -31.44 -10.17 -58.75
N PHE A 28 -31.49 -10.75 -57.54
CA PHE A 28 -31.99 -12.10 -57.30
C PHE A 28 -33.37 -12.05 -56.61
N PRO A 29 -34.46 -12.46 -57.29
CA PRO A 29 -35.80 -12.44 -56.71
C PRO A 29 -35.93 -13.33 -55.46
N GLU A 30 -35.09 -14.37 -55.33
CA GLU A 30 -35.04 -15.28 -54.18
C GLU A 30 -34.59 -14.61 -52.87
N LEU A 31 -33.88 -13.47 -52.95
CA LEU A 31 -33.37 -12.73 -51.79
C LEU A 31 -34.23 -11.53 -51.40
N ARG A 32 -35.38 -11.34 -52.05
CA ARG A 32 -36.23 -10.15 -51.86
C ARG A 32 -36.71 -10.01 -50.41
N ASN A 33 -37.01 -11.11 -49.73
CA ASN A 33 -37.49 -11.10 -48.34
C ASN A 33 -36.39 -10.66 -47.37
N GLU A 34 -35.18 -11.16 -47.54
CA GLU A 34 -33.99 -10.83 -46.76
C GLU A 34 -33.60 -9.35 -46.94
N ILE A 35 -33.69 -8.83 -48.17
CA ILE A 35 -33.42 -7.43 -48.47
C ILE A 35 -34.46 -6.50 -47.83
N VAL A 36 -35.75 -6.86 -47.87
CA VAL A 36 -36.80 -6.09 -47.20
C VAL A 36 -36.62 -6.10 -45.67
N ALA A 37 -36.26 -7.25 -45.10
CA ALA A 37 -35.96 -7.36 -43.67
C ALA A 37 -34.75 -6.50 -43.26
N LEU A 38 -33.69 -6.49 -44.06
CA LEU A 38 -32.51 -5.64 -43.83
C LEU A 38 -32.87 -4.16 -43.88
N LYS A 39 -33.64 -3.70 -44.87
CA LYS A 39 -34.07 -2.30 -44.96
C LYS A 39 -34.86 -1.85 -43.74
N LYS A 40 -35.71 -2.72 -43.19
CA LYS A 40 -36.46 -2.45 -41.94
C LYS A 40 -35.51 -2.31 -40.74
N LEU A 41 -34.53 -3.19 -40.60
CA LEU A 41 -33.53 -3.13 -39.53
C LEU A 41 -32.58 -1.94 -39.68
N GLU A 42 -32.25 -1.52 -40.91
CA GLU A 42 -31.48 -0.29 -41.17
C GLU A 42 -32.25 0.96 -40.78
N GLN A 43 -33.57 1.00 -41.02
CA GLN A 43 -34.41 2.10 -40.56
C GLN A 43 -34.48 2.17 -39.02
N GLU A 44 -34.69 1.02 -38.36
CA GLU A 44 -34.67 0.92 -36.89
C GLU A 44 -33.31 1.38 -36.32
N GLN A 45 -32.20 1.00 -36.96
CA GLN A 45 -30.88 1.44 -36.55
C GLN A 45 -30.71 2.96 -36.66
N LYS A 46 -31.17 3.57 -37.77
CA LYS A 46 -31.11 5.03 -37.97
C LYS A 46 -31.90 5.77 -36.89
N GLU A 47 -33.07 5.27 -36.53
CA GLU A 47 -33.89 5.85 -35.46
C GLU A 47 -33.18 5.77 -34.10
N VAL A 48 -32.54 4.64 -33.80
CA VAL A 48 -31.74 4.48 -32.57
C VAL A 48 -30.53 5.40 -32.59
N ALA A 49 -29.84 5.56 -33.72
CA ALA A 49 -28.70 6.47 -33.86
C ALA A 49 -29.11 7.93 -33.64
N LEU A 50 -30.24 8.37 -34.19
CA LEU A 50 -30.80 9.70 -33.94
C LEU A 50 -31.15 9.90 -32.46
N ARG A 51 -31.68 8.87 -31.79
CA ARG A 51 -31.95 8.92 -30.35
C ARG A 51 -30.68 9.05 -29.53
N ILE A 52 -29.61 8.33 -29.88
CA ILE A 52 -28.30 8.47 -29.22
C ILE A 52 -27.79 9.91 -29.37
N ALA A 53 -27.83 10.47 -30.59
CA ALA A 53 -27.37 11.84 -30.84
C ALA A 53 -28.14 12.88 -30.00
N ARG A 54 -29.47 12.75 -29.88
CA ARG A 54 -30.30 13.63 -29.04
C ARG A 54 -29.94 13.53 -27.56
N ILE A 55 -29.66 12.32 -27.06
CA ILE A 55 -29.25 12.11 -25.67
C ILE A 55 -27.89 12.75 -25.41
N GLU A 56 -26.92 12.58 -26.33
CA GLU A 56 -25.60 13.17 -26.21
C GLU A 56 -25.62 14.70 -26.24
N GLU A 57 -26.49 15.29 -27.07
CA GLU A 57 -26.73 16.73 -27.06
C GLU A 57 -27.37 17.19 -25.74
N GLY A 58 -28.34 16.45 -25.21
CA GLY A 58 -28.93 16.72 -23.89
C GLY A 58 -27.90 16.70 -22.76
N ILE A 59 -26.95 15.74 -22.78
CA ILE A 59 -25.85 15.69 -21.81
C ILE A 59 -24.98 16.95 -21.90
N LYS A 60 -24.62 17.39 -23.12
CA LYS A 60 -23.82 18.61 -23.31
C LYS A 60 -24.52 19.86 -22.78
N THR A 61 -25.83 19.97 -22.98
CA THR A 61 -26.63 21.08 -22.45
C THR A 61 -26.60 21.09 -20.91
N ILE A 62 -26.80 19.95 -20.26
CA ILE A 62 -26.77 19.85 -18.80
C ILE A 62 -25.36 20.14 -18.25
N GLU A 63 -24.31 19.68 -18.94
CA GLU A 63 -22.93 20.02 -18.58
C GLU A 63 -22.65 21.53 -18.68
N HIS A 64 -23.22 22.21 -19.68
CA HIS A 64 -23.14 23.65 -19.82
C HIS A 64 -23.86 24.37 -18.66
N GLU A 65 -25.09 23.96 -18.33
CA GLU A 65 -25.84 24.48 -17.18
C GLU A 65 -25.06 24.29 -15.87
N ARG A 66 -24.37 23.16 -15.71
CA ARG A 66 -23.54 22.89 -14.54
C ARG A 66 -22.34 23.84 -14.45
N GLN A 67 -21.69 24.13 -15.56
CA GLN A 67 -20.60 25.11 -15.60
C GLN A 67 -21.10 26.52 -15.28
N GLN A 68 -22.29 26.90 -15.78
CA GLN A 68 -22.93 28.17 -15.45
C GLN A 68 -23.26 28.24 -13.94
N ASN A 69 -23.88 27.20 -13.39
CA ASN A 69 -24.20 27.10 -11.96
C ASN A 69 -22.95 27.24 -11.07
N ALA A 70 -21.81 26.68 -11.47
CA ALA A 70 -20.54 26.84 -10.76
C ALA A 70 -19.98 28.28 -10.83
N ARG A 71 -20.13 28.96 -11.97
CA ARG A 71 -19.74 30.38 -12.11
C ARG A 71 -20.63 31.28 -11.25
N GLU A 72 -21.95 31.10 -11.32
CA GLU A 72 -22.91 31.83 -10.50
C GLU A 72 -22.67 31.61 -9.00
N GLN A 73 -22.34 30.38 -8.59
CA GLN A 73 -21.96 30.08 -7.20
C GLN A 73 -20.71 30.87 -6.78
N ALA A 74 -19.66 30.84 -7.61
CA ALA A 74 -18.42 31.56 -7.31
C ALA A 74 -18.66 33.08 -7.18
N GLU A 75 -19.45 33.66 -8.09
CA GLU A 75 -19.80 35.08 -8.05
C GLU A 75 -20.64 35.44 -6.81
N ALA A 76 -21.63 34.62 -6.46
CA ALA A 76 -22.47 34.85 -5.28
C ALA A 76 -21.65 34.75 -3.97
N ILE A 77 -20.76 33.77 -3.87
CA ILE A 77 -19.87 33.62 -2.71
C ILE A 77 -18.86 34.76 -2.64
N ALA A 78 -18.29 35.20 -3.77
CA ALA A 78 -17.36 36.32 -3.80
C ALA A 78 -18.01 37.63 -3.31
N LYS A 79 -19.29 37.89 -3.66
CA LYS A 79 -20.05 39.05 -3.14
C LYS A 79 -20.20 38.98 -1.62
N LEU A 80 -20.61 37.83 -1.08
CA LEU A 80 -20.75 37.65 0.37
C LEU A 80 -19.41 37.69 1.11
N GLU A 81 -18.32 37.21 0.49
CA GLU A 81 -16.97 37.35 1.04
C GLU A 81 -16.49 38.81 1.07
N ALA A 82 -16.86 39.60 0.05
CA ALA A 82 -16.59 41.04 0.04
C ALA A 82 -17.33 41.77 1.16
N GLU A 83 -18.58 41.40 1.44
CA GLU A 83 -19.38 41.91 2.58
C GLU A 83 -18.81 41.46 3.94
N LYS A 84 -18.26 40.24 4.03
CA LYS A 84 -17.68 39.69 5.27
C LYS A 84 -16.40 40.41 5.71
N LYS A 85 -15.55 40.83 4.77
CA LYS A 85 -14.23 41.45 5.06
C LYS A 85 -14.31 42.68 5.99
N PRO A 86 -15.13 43.71 5.73
CA PRO A 86 -15.23 44.86 6.62
C PRO A 86 -15.79 44.48 8.00
N LEU A 87 -16.72 43.52 8.09
CA LEU A 87 -17.27 43.05 9.37
C LEU A 87 -16.21 42.37 10.24
N LEU A 88 -15.27 41.63 9.64
CA LEU A 88 -14.13 41.06 10.36
C LEU A 88 -13.21 42.14 10.96
N GLN A 89 -12.99 43.23 10.22
CA GLN A 89 -12.21 44.37 10.71
C GLN A 89 -12.94 45.08 11.85
N GLN A 90 -14.25 45.33 11.71
CA GLN A 90 -15.07 45.92 12.75
C GLN A 90 -15.09 45.07 14.04
N ARG A 91 -15.24 43.75 13.92
CA ARG A 91 -15.14 42.83 15.05
C ARG A 91 -13.78 42.89 15.73
N ALA A 92 -12.69 42.89 14.96
CA ALA A 92 -11.33 42.98 15.51
C ALA A 92 -11.11 44.29 16.28
N GLN A 93 -11.60 45.41 15.73
CA GLN A 93 -11.55 46.71 16.39
C GLN A 93 -12.41 46.74 17.67
N ALA A 94 -13.63 46.20 17.63
CA ALA A 94 -14.50 46.11 18.81
C ALA A 94 -13.89 45.24 19.92
N LYS A 95 -13.24 44.13 19.55
CA LYS A 95 -12.52 43.27 20.49
C LYS A 95 -11.33 43.97 21.11
N ASN A 96 -10.49 44.63 20.30
CA ASN A 96 -9.35 45.40 20.82
C ASN A 96 -9.81 46.50 21.79
N ASN A 97 -10.92 47.18 21.48
CA ASN A 97 -11.49 48.19 22.37
C ASN A 97 -11.98 47.57 23.69
N LEU A 98 -12.62 46.41 23.65
CA LEU A 98 -13.03 45.68 24.85
C LEU A 98 -11.82 45.29 25.71
N ASP A 99 -10.78 44.72 25.10
CA ASP A 99 -9.55 44.32 25.80
C ASP A 99 -8.88 45.53 26.51
N VAL A 100 -8.89 46.72 25.89
CA VAL A 100 -8.39 47.95 26.51
C VAL A 100 -9.26 48.35 27.71
N CYS A 101 -10.59 48.37 27.54
CA CYS A 101 -11.50 48.71 28.64
C CYS A 101 -11.38 47.74 29.83
N GLU A 102 -11.21 46.43 29.58
CA GLU A 102 -11.02 45.43 30.63
C GLU A 102 -9.67 45.60 31.36
N ARG A 103 -8.61 45.98 30.65
CA ARG A 103 -7.31 46.32 31.27
C ARG A 103 -7.40 47.55 32.17
N GLU A 104 -8.10 48.59 31.72
CA GLU A 104 -8.31 49.78 32.55
C GLU A 104 -9.14 49.46 33.80
N LEU A 105 -10.22 48.68 33.66
CA LEU A 105 -11.03 48.25 34.80
C LEU A 105 -10.21 47.45 35.81
N THR A 106 -9.43 46.46 35.35
CA THR A 106 -8.56 45.66 36.22
C THR A 106 -7.45 46.50 36.86
N GLY A 107 -6.91 47.49 36.15
CA GLY A 107 -5.96 48.47 36.70
C GLY A 107 -6.57 49.31 37.82
N VAL A 108 -7.80 49.80 37.64
CA VAL A 108 -8.53 50.54 38.68
C VAL A 108 -8.85 49.64 39.88
N GLU A 109 -9.30 48.40 39.66
CA GLU A 109 -9.53 47.42 40.73
C GLU A 109 -8.25 47.14 41.54
N ARG A 110 -7.10 47.03 40.87
CA ARG A 110 -5.81 46.85 41.54
C ARG A 110 -5.46 48.05 42.41
N ARG A 111 -5.66 49.28 41.93
CA ARG A 111 -5.43 50.51 42.71
C ARG A 111 -6.32 50.60 43.96
N ILE A 112 -7.56 50.13 43.86
CA ILE A 112 -8.47 50.01 45.02
C ILE A 112 -7.91 49.02 46.04
N GLN A 113 -7.45 47.84 45.60
CA GLN A 113 -6.85 46.83 46.48
C GLN A 113 -5.54 47.31 47.12
N GLU A 114 -4.69 48.02 46.38
CA GLU A 114 -3.45 48.62 46.89
C GLU A 114 -3.75 49.69 47.94
N SER A 115 -4.76 50.54 47.71
CA SER A 115 -5.25 51.51 48.69
C SER A 115 -5.80 50.85 49.96
N GLU A 116 -6.53 49.73 49.82
CA GLU A 116 -6.99 48.89 50.94
C GLU A 116 -5.85 48.21 51.71
N ALA A 117 -4.79 47.80 51.03
CA ALA A 117 -3.60 47.28 51.68
C ALA A 117 -2.85 48.38 52.44
N ALA A 118 -2.69 49.57 51.84
CA ALA A 118 -2.03 50.71 52.46
C ALA A 118 -2.73 51.18 53.75
N ASP A 119 -4.07 51.26 53.75
CA ASP A 119 -4.85 51.59 54.96
C ASP A 119 -4.62 50.56 56.09
N ARG A 120 -4.57 49.26 55.75
CA ARG A 120 -4.26 48.18 56.70
C ARG A 120 -2.82 48.25 57.23
N ASP A 121 -1.86 48.55 56.37
CA ASP A 121 -0.45 48.68 56.76
C ASP A 121 -0.23 49.89 57.68
N LEU A 122 -0.88 51.03 57.41
CA LEU A 122 -0.83 52.21 58.28
C LEU A 122 -1.48 51.93 59.65
N LEU A 123 -2.61 51.21 59.68
CA LEU A 123 -3.22 50.76 60.93
C LEU A 123 -2.29 49.84 61.73
N LYS A 124 -1.59 48.93 61.04
CA LYS A 124 -0.59 48.06 61.66
C LYS A 124 0.60 48.87 62.21
N GLN A 125 1.11 49.85 61.47
CA GLN A 125 2.19 50.72 61.93
C GLN A 125 1.80 51.52 63.18
N ILE A 126 0.56 52.02 63.26
CA ILE A 126 0.04 52.67 64.48
C ILE A 126 0.02 51.67 65.65
N SER A 127 -0.45 50.44 65.40
CA SER A 127 -0.49 49.38 66.43
C SER A 127 0.90 48.99 66.91
N ASP A 128 1.86 48.82 66.00
CA ASP A 128 3.24 48.43 66.29
C ASP A 128 3.98 49.56 67.05
N LEU A 129 3.75 50.82 66.70
CA LEU A 129 4.30 51.99 67.41
C LEU A 129 3.82 52.07 68.86
N HIS A 130 2.55 51.76 69.12
CA HIS A 130 1.99 51.75 70.47
C HIS A 130 2.41 50.52 71.31
N ALA A 131 2.98 49.48 70.69
CA ALA A 131 3.41 48.25 71.37
C ALA A 131 4.88 48.27 71.84
N LEU A 132 5.65 49.32 71.54
CA LEU A 132 7.06 49.48 71.94
C LEU A 132 7.19 49.95 73.40
N ASP A 133 8.02 49.25 74.19
CA ASP A 133 8.36 49.59 75.58
C ASP A 133 9.89 49.54 75.81
N PRO A 134 10.54 50.65 76.23
CA PRO A 134 9.96 51.98 76.48
C PRO A 134 9.55 52.71 75.20
N ALA A 135 8.51 53.52 75.31
CA ALA A 135 7.97 54.27 74.18
C ALA A 135 9.00 55.26 73.60
N PRO A 136 9.09 55.38 72.27
CA PRO A 136 10.01 56.31 71.62
C PRO A 136 9.67 57.78 71.95
N ALA A 137 10.69 58.63 72.11
CA ALA A 137 10.53 60.02 72.53
C ALA A 137 9.75 60.89 71.51
N ASP A 138 9.59 60.43 70.27
CA ASP A 138 8.89 61.09 69.16
C ASP A 138 7.57 60.40 68.78
N LEU A 139 6.99 59.60 69.67
CA LEU A 139 5.75 58.82 69.45
C LEU A 139 4.59 59.67 68.90
N GLU A 140 4.28 60.81 69.53
CA GLU A 140 3.20 61.74 69.15
C GLU A 140 3.40 62.31 67.73
N ALA A 141 4.64 62.65 67.38
CA ALA A 141 4.94 63.19 66.05
C ALA A 141 4.78 62.12 64.96
N ARG A 142 5.19 60.87 65.24
CA ARG A 142 5.06 59.74 64.31
C ARG A 142 3.61 59.27 64.15
N SER A 143 2.83 59.23 65.25
CA SER A 143 1.42 58.86 65.21
C SER A 143 0.58 59.92 64.47
N ALA A 144 0.87 61.21 64.66
CA ALA A 144 0.23 62.31 63.94
C ALA A 144 0.52 62.26 62.43
N ASP A 145 1.76 61.97 62.01
CA ASP A 145 2.11 61.84 60.59
C ASP A 145 1.37 60.66 59.92
N ILE A 146 1.30 59.49 60.58
CA ILE A 146 0.56 58.33 60.05
C ILE A 146 -0.94 58.60 59.99
N THR A 147 -1.50 59.28 61.00
CA THR A 147 -2.91 59.67 61.04
C THR A 147 -3.25 60.69 59.94
N ALA A 148 -2.35 61.64 59.67
CA ALA A 148 -2.48 62.61 58.58
C ALA A 148 -2.44 61.94 57.20
N ARG A 149 -1.58 60.93 57.00
CA ARG A 149 -1.55 60.12 55.76
C ARG A 149 -2.84 59.32 55.60
N ARG A 150 -3.33 58.71 56.67
CA ARG A 150 -4.58 57.93 56.66
C ARG A 150 -5.81 58.79 56.37
N ALA A 151 -5.84 60.05 56.83
CA ALA A 151 -6.94 60.98 56.59
C ALA A 151 -7.18 61.31 55.11
N ARG A 152 -6.18 61.12 54.23
CA ARG A 152 -6.28 61.39 52.77
C ARG A 152 -6.80 60.20 51.96
N LEU A 153 -6.66 58.98 52.47
CA LEU A 153 -7.05 57.74 51.77
C LEU A 153 -8.56 57.63 51.44
N PRO A 154 -9.51 58.13 52.26
CA PRO A 154 -10.93 58.08 51.93
C PRO A 154 -11.29 58.87 50.66
N ASP A 155 -10.68 60.04 50.46
CA ASP A 155 -10.93 60.87 49.28
C ASP A 155 -10.34 60.24 48.01
N GLU A 156 -9.10 59.72 48.09
CA GLU A 156 -8.48 58.96 47.00
C GLU A 156 -9.29 57.70 46.62
N ARG A 157 -9.85 57.01 47.62
CA ARG A 157 -10.75 55.86 47.41
C ARG A 157 -12.03 56.27 46.70
N ALA A 158 -12.64 57.39 47.06
CA ALA A 158 -13.86 57.88 46.41
C ALA A 158 -13.62 58.15 44.91
N GLU A 159 -12.45 58.64 44.54
CA GLU A 159 -12.04 58.81 43.14
C GLU A 159 -11.85 57.47 42.42
N PHE A 160 -11.20 56.49 43.05
CA PHE A 160 -11.05 55.16 42.46
C PHE A 160 -12.39 54.44 42.26
N VAL A 161 -13.35 54.59 43.19
CA VAL A 161 -14.69 54.02 43.05
C VAL A 161 -15.45 54.66 41.89
N ARG A 162 -15.36 55.98 41.69
CA ARG A 162 -15.94 56.65 40.51
C ARG A 162 -15.28 56.18 39.21
N ALA A 163 -13.95 56.05 39.20
CA ALA A 163 -13.20 55.52 38.06
C ALA A 163 -13.60 54.06 37.74
N ARG A 164 -13.90 53.25 38.78
CA ARG A 164 -14.37 51.86 38.61
C ARG A 164 -15.74 51.81 37.93
N LEU A 165 -16.68 52.66 38.37
CA LEU A 165 -18.01 52.72 37.78
C LEU A 165 -17.95 53.16 36.30
N GLY A 166 -17.17 54.20 35.98
CA GLY A 166 -16.97 54.65 34.60
C GLY A 166 -16.30 53.58 33.72
N SER A 167 -15.29 52.88 34.26
CA SER A 167 -14.59 51.80 33.54
C SER A 167 -15.51 50.58 33.31
N ALA A 168 -16.34 50.24 34.30
CA ALA A 168 -17.31 49.15 34.18
C ALA A 168 -18.40 49.45 33.13
N GLU A 169 -18.88 50.69 33.07
CA GLU A 169 -19.82 51.12 32.03
C GLU A 169 -19.17 51.10 30.63
N ALA A 170 -17.91 51.54 30.51
CA ALA A 170 -17.15 51.46 29.26
C ALA A 170 -16.98 50.00 28.78
N VAL A 171 -16.68 49.07 29.68
CA VAL A 171 -16.63 47.63 29.37
C VAL A 171 -18.00 47.12 28.89
N ARG A 172 -19.09 47.51 29.55
CA ARG A 172 -20.45 47.12 29.14
C ARG A 172 -20.76 47.55 27.72
N LEU A 173 -20.50 48.82 27.39
CA LEU A 173 -20.73 49.38 26.06
C LEU A 173 -19.82 48.75 24.99
N ALA A 174 -18.55 48.50 25.31
CA ALA A 174 -17.62 47.83 24.41
C ALA A 174 -18.07 46.39 24.09
N LYS A 175 -18.57 45.68 25.11
CA LYS A 175 -19.13 44.33 24.96
C LYS A 175 -20.39 44.30 24.10
N GLU A 176 -21.28 45.29 24.27
CA GLU A 176 -22.47 45.43 23.43
C GLU A 176 -22.10 45.64 21.95
N LYS A 177 -21.14 46.53 21.66
CA LYS A 177 -20.63 46.74 20.30
C LYS A 177 -19.99 45.50 19.70
N LEU A 178 -19.23 44.73 20.49
CA LEU A 178 -18.66 43.46 20.04
C LEU A 178 -19.77 42.45 19.69
N ASN A 179 -20.79 42.32 20.53
CA ASN A 179 -21.92 41.42 20.28
C ASN A 179 -22.68 41.78 19.00
N THR A 180 -22.89 43.07 18.71
CA THR A 180 -23.52 43.51 17.45
C THR A 180 -22.68 43.13 16.24
N ALA A 181 -21.37 43.38 16.27
CA ALA A 181 -20.46 43.02 15.19
C ALA A 181 -20.39 41.49 14.98
N GLU A 182 -20.44 40.70 16.05
CA GLU A 182 -20.48 39.24 15.96
C GLU A 182 -21.82 38.70 15.41
N ALA A 183 -22.94 39.35 15.73
CA ALA A 183 -24.26 38.99 15.21
C ALA A 183 -24.35 39.25 13.70
N GLU A 184 -23.86 40.40 13.22
CA GLU A 184 -23.81 40.74 11.78
C GLU A 184 -22.90 39.78 11.02
N LEU A 185 -21.72 39.47 11.56
CA LEU A 185 -20.81 38.48 10.97
C LEU A 185 -21.47 37.09 10.87
N SER A 186 -22.17 36.66 11.93
CA SER A 186 -22.88 35.38 11.95
C SER A 186 -24.02 35.33 10.91
N ALA A 187 -24.73 36.45 10.69
CA ALA A 187 -25.76 36.53 9.67
C ALA A 187 -25.19 36.33 8.26
N VAL A 188 -24.07 36.99 7.94
CA VAL A 188 -23.38 36.82 6.64
C VAL A 188 -22.85 35.40 6.48
N GLU A 189 -22.27 34.80 7.51
CA GLU A 189 -21.80 33.40 7.46
C GLU A 189 -22.95 32.40 7.25
N LYS A 190 -24.12 32.62 7.86
CA LYS A 190 -25.32 31.82 7.62
C LYS A 190 -25.82 31.97 6.18
N ASN A 191 -25.81 33.19 5.63
CA ASN A 191 -26.18 33.43 4.24
C ASN A 191 -25.22 32.72 3.28
N MET A 192 -23.90 32.79 3.52
CA MET A 192 -22.91 32.04 2.74
C MET A 192 -23.17 30.53 2.77
N ALA A 193 -23.45 29.97 3.95
CA ALA A 193 -23.75 28.54 4.09
C ALA A 193 -25.02 28.15 3.34
N ARG A 194 -26.09 28.97 3.43
CA ARG A 194 -27.34 28.77 2.70
C ARG A 194 -27.13 28.81 1.20
N THR A 195 -26.43 29.83 0.69
CA THR A 195 -26.12 29.97 -0.74
C THR A 195 -25.35 28.75 -1.24
N ARG A 196 -24.33 28.27 -0.51
CA ARG A 196 -23.60 27.04 -0.86
C ARG A 196 -24.54 25.83 -0.96
N SER A 197 -25.42 25.65 0.03
CA SER A 197 -26.38 24.54 0.04
C SER A 197 -27.36 24.58 -1.13
N GLU A 198 -27.85 25.76 -1.52
CA GLU A 198 -28.76 25.93 -2.66
C GLU A 198 -28.08 25.54 -3.98
N PHE A 199 -26.86 26.03 -4.21
CA PHE A 199 -26.07 25.68 -5.41
C PHE A 199 -25.66 24.21 -5.43
N GLU A 200 -25.29 23.62 -4.28
CA GLU A 200 -25.02 22.18 -4.16
C GLU A 200 -26.25 21.34 -4.49
N THR A 201 -27.44 21.77 -4.06
CA THR A 201 -28.69 21.05 -4.36
C THR A 201 -29.01 21.07 -5.85
N ARG A 202 -28.80 22.22 -6.51
CA ARG A 202 -28.91 22.33 -7.97
C ARG A 202 -27.88 21.46 -8.68
N ASP A 203 -26.62 21.48 -8.26
CA ASP A 203 -25.55 20.66 -8.86
C ASP A 203 -25.85 19.15 -8.72
N ARG A 204 -26.36 18.71 -7.56
CA ARG A 204 -26.81 17.33 -7.36
C ARG A 204 -27.90 16.94 -8.35
N LYS A 205 -28.92 17.77 -8.53
CA LYS A 205 -30.01 17.53 -9.49
C LYS A 205 -29.50 17.45 -10.93
N LEU A 206 -28.59 18.36 -11.33
CA LEU A 206 -27.98 18.33 -12.66
C LEU A 206 -27.13 17.06 -12.86
N ASN A 207 -26.38 16.64 -11.84
CA ASN A 207 -25.58 15.42 -11.89
C ASN A 207 -26.44 14.16 -12.00
N ASP A 208 -27.56 14.09 -11.27
CA ASP A 208 -28.51 12.99 -11.37
C ASP A 208 -29.16 12.93 -12.76
N ASN A 209 -29.49 14.08 -13.36
CA ASN A 209 -29.96 14.15 -14.74
C ASN A 209 -28.91 13.65 -15.75
N ILE A 210 -27.63 14.01 -15.57
CA ILE A 210 -26.53 13.48 -16.41
C ILE A 210 -26.46 11.96 -16.29
N ARG A 211 -26.53 11.42 -15.07
CA ARG A 211 -26.49 9.95 -14.85
C ARG A 211 -27.65 9.25 -15.56
N ALA A 212 -28.87 9.76 -15.42
CA ALA A 212 -30.04 9.21 -16.10
C ALA A 212 -29.89 9.24 -17.63
N GLN A 213 -29.37 10.33 -18.19
CA GLN A 213 -29.10 10.43 -19.63
C GLN A 213 -27.97 9.49 -20.08
N GLN A 214 -26.92 9.31 -19.28
CA GLN A 214 -25.84 8.36 -19.57
C GLN A 214 -26.34 6.91 -19.57
N GLU A 215 -27.23 6.55 -18.64
CA GLU A 215 -27.88 5.24 -18.62
C GLU A 215 -28.75 5.05 -19.87
N ALA A 216 -29.57 6.04 -20.22
CA ALA A 216 -30.36 6.02 -21.45
C ALA A 216 -29.48 5.89 -22.72
N ALA A 217 -28.32 6.54 -22.75
CA ALA A 217 -27.35 6.43 -23.84
C ALA A 217 -26.78 5.01 -23.93
N ARG A 218 -26.43 4.39 -22.78
CA ARG A 218 -25.94 3.01 -22.73
C ARG A 218 -27.01 2.03 -23.23
N GLU A 219 -28.25 2.16 -22.77
CA GLU A 219 -29.35 1.34 -23.26
C GLU A 219 -29.59 1.49 -24.75
N ALA A 220 -29.57 2.72 -25.27
CA ALA A 220 -29.73 2.99 -26.69
C ALA A 220 -28.59 2.39 -27.53
N ARG A 221 -27.33 2.45 -27.04
CA ARG A 221 -26.18 1.80 -27.68
C ARG A 221 -26.29 0.27 -27.67
N THR A 222 -26.77 -0.33 -26.59
CA THR A 222 -27.04 -1.77 -26.54
C THR A 222 -28.12 -2.16 -27.54
N ARG A 223 -29.21 -1.39 -27.63
CA ARG A 223 -30.26 -1.61 -28.65
C ARG A 223 -29.69 -1.49 -30.07
N HIS A 224 -28.83 -0.51 -30.33
CA HIS A 224 -28.15 -0.36 -31.61
C HIS A 224 -27.32 -1.60 -31.96
N GLN A 225 -26.57 -2.15 -31.01
CA GLN A 225 -25.81 -3.39 -31.20
C GLN A 225 -26.72 -4.60 -31.44
N ILE A 226 -27.83 -4.72 -30.72
CA ILE A 226 -28.81 -5.80 -30.93
C ILE A 226 -29.40 -5.73 -32.34
N VAL A 227 -29.72 -4.52 -32.82
CA VAL A 227 -30.22 -4.33 -34.19
C VAL A 227 -29.15 -4.72 -35.22
N GLU A 228 -27.88 -4.39 -34.99
CA GLU A 228 -26.77 -4.84 -35.83
C GLU A 228 -26.64 -6.37 -35.86
N GLU A 229 -26.71 -7.03 -34.71
CA GLU A 229 -26.63 -8.49 -34.63
C GLU A 229 -27.82 -9.17 -35.31
N ARG A 230 -29.02 -8.57 -35.26
CA ARG A 230 -30.22 -9.06 -35.95
C ARG A 230 -30.10 -9.01 -37.48
N LYS A 231 -29.16 -8.24 -38.05
CA LYS A 231 -28.90 -8.22 -39.50
C LYS A 231 -28.05 -9.40 -39.98
N ASN A 232 -27.23 -10.00 -39.09
CA ASN A 232 -26.30 -11.08 -39.43
C ASN A 232 -26.95 -12.29 -40.14
N PRO A 233 -28.15 -12.77 -39.76
CA PRO A 233 -28.80 -13.87 -40.45
C PRO A 233 -29.16 -13.55 -41.91
N ALA A 234 -29.62 -12.32 -42.18
CA ALA A 234 -29.95 -11.88 -43.52
C ALA A 234 -28.68 -11.70 -44.37
N TYR A 235 -27.62 -11.11 -43.81
CA TYR A 235 -26.31 -11.04 -44.47
C TYR A 235 -25.73 -12.43 -44.76
N LEU A 236 -25.86 -13.38 -43.84
CA LEU A 236 -25.43 -14.76 -44.07
C LEU A 236 -26.18 -15.43 -45.23
N SER A 237 -27.51 -15.27 -45.29
CA SER A 237 -28.35 -15.84 -46.36
C SER A 237 -27.96 -15.26 -47.72
N ILE A 238 -27.83 -13.93 -47.80
CA ILE A 238 -27.39 -13.24 -49.01
C ILE A 238 -25.98 -13.69 -49.43
N GLY A 239 -25.03 -13.73 -48.49
CA GLY A 239 -23.66 -14.11 -48.77
C GLY A 239 -23.50 -15.55 -49.25
N ARG A 240 -24.29 -16.48 -48.71
CA ARG A 240 -24.36 -17.86 -49.21
C ARG A 240 -24.85 -17.91 -50.65
N HIS A 241 -25.91 -17.17 -50.96
CA HIS A 241 -26.48 -17.14 -52.29
C HIS A 241 -25.50 -16.51 -53.30
N LEU A 242 -24.81 -15.44 -52.94
CA LEU A 242 -23.78 -14.83 -53.78
C LEU A 242 -22.57 -15.75 -54.00
N ALA A 243 -22.12 -16.45 -52.95
CA ALA A 243 -21.08 -17.46 -53.06
C ALA A 243 -21.50 -18.62 -53.97
N GLU A 244 -22.76 -19.06 -53.91
CA GLU A 244 -23.28 -20.14 -54.76
C GLU A 244 -23.45 -19.73 -56.22
N LYS A 245 -23.85 -18.48 -56.48
CA LYS A 245 -23.99 -17.94 -57.83
C LYS A 245 -22.67 -17.40 -58.41
N GLY A 246 -21.58 -17.41 -57.64
CA GLY A 246 -20.28 -16.90 -58.06
C GLY A 246 -20.26 -15.39 -58.31
N VAL A 247 -21.13 -14.63 -57.64
CA VAL A 247 -21.26 -13.19 -57.85
C VAL A 247 -20.45 -12.41 -56.82
N ALA A 248 -19.47 -11.67 -57.30
CA ALA A 248 -18.58 -10.86 -56.46
C ALA A 248 -19.12 -9.42 -56.31
N PRO A 249 -19.03 -8.82 -55.10
CA PRO A 249 -19.22 -7.39 -54.93
C PRO A 249 -18.13 -6.61 -55.69
N PRO A 250 -18.46 -5.56 -56.48
CA PRO A 250 -17.50 -4.75 -57.24
C PRO A 250 -16.42 -4.12 -56.36
N ASN A 251 -16.80 -3.72 -55.14
CA ASN A 251 -15.92 -3.06 -54.19
C ASN A 251 -15.01 -4.03 -53.42
N ALA A 252 -15.31 -5.33 -53.44
CA ALA A 252 -14.62 -6.33 -52.63
C ALA A 252 -14.62 -7.74 -53.27
N PRO A 253 -14.00 -7.92 -54.44
CA PRO A 253 -14.02 -9.21 -55.15
C PRO A 253 -13.28 -10.33 -54.40
N HIS A 254 -12.32 -9.96 -53.54
CA HIS A 254 -11.55 -10.89 -52.72
C HIS A 254 -12.43 -11.68 -51.72
N LEU A 255 -13.58 -11.14 -51.30
CA LEU A 255 -14.48 -11.79 -50.34
C LEU A 255 -15.13 -13.05 -50.92
N LEU A 256 -15.43 -13.06 -52.22
CA LEU A 256 -15.95 -14.24 -52.90
C LEU A 256 -14.90 -15.36 -52.92
N ALA A 257 -13.65 -15.01 -53.29
CA ALA A 257 -12.54 -15.94 -53.29
C ALA A 257 -12.20 -16.46 -51.89
N GLU A 258 -12.40 -15.66 -50.85
CA GLU A 258 -12.24 -16.09 -49.46
C GLU A 258 -13.35 -17.05 -49.03
N ALA A 259 -14.61 -16.75 -49.34
CA ALA A 259 -15.75 -17.63 -49.05
C ALA A 259 -15.61 -19.01 -49.73
N HIS A 260 -15.19 -19.05 -51.01
CA HIS A 260 -14.92 -20.31 -51.71
C HIS A 260 -13.78 -21.11 -51.09
N ARG A 261 -12.63 -20.46 -50.79
CA ARG A 261 -11.50 -21.13 -50.12
C ARG A 261 -11.91 -21.73 -48.77
N ARG A 262 -12.74 -21.02 -48.00
CA ARG A 262 -13.25 -21.54 -46.72
C ARG A 262 -14.24 -22.67 -46.90
N ARG A 263 -15.07 -22.63 -47.95
CA ARG A 263 -16.02 -23.72 -48.28
C ARG A 263 -15.26 -24.98 -48.68
N GLU A 264 -14.25 -24.86 -49.54
CA GLU A 264 -13.34 -25.96 -49.92
C GLU A 264 -12.60 -26.54 -48.70
N ALA A 265 -12.12 -25.69 -47.78
CA ALA A 265 -11.49 -26.14 -46.55
C ALA A 265 -12.47 -26.95 -45.66
N VAL A 266 -13.71 -26.49 -45.52
CA VAL A 266 -14.75 -27.25 -44.79
C VAL A 266 -15.04 -28.59 -45.47
N ASP A 267 -15.17 -28.61 -46.80
CA ASP A 267 -15.46 -29.83 -47.57
C ASP A 267 -14.30 -30.83 -47.51
N SER A 268 -13.05 -30.37 -47.58
CA SER A 268 -11.86 -31.22 -47.40
C SER A 268 -11.82 -31.87 -46.01
N HIS A 269 -12.14 -31.10 -44.96
CA HIS A 269 -12.22 -31.65 -43.60
C HIS A 269 -13.39 -32.63 -43.42
N LEU A 270 -14.51 -32.43 -44.13
CA LEU A 270 -15.62 -33.38 -44.13
C LEU A 270 -15.23 -34.70 -44.82
N LYS A 271 -14.54 -34.62 -45.97
CA LYS A 271 -14.01 -35.79 -46.68
C LYS A 271 -12.99 -36.55 -45.83
N HIS A 272 -12.01 -35.86 -45.25
CA HIS A 272 -11.06 -36.49 -44.33
C HIS A 272 -11.72 -37.13 -43.12
N LYS A 273 -12.80 -36.54 -42.57
CA LYS A 273 -13.54 -37.16 -41.47
C LYS A 273 -14.23 -38.45 -41.91
N ALA A 274 -14.76 -38.50 -43.14
CA ALA A 274 -15.37 -39.71 -43.71
C ALA A 274 -14.32 -40.80 -43.97
N GLU A 275 -13.15 -40.43 -44.50
CA GLU A 275 -12.01 -41.33 -44.71
C GLU A 275 -11.50 -41.92 -43.38
N LEU A 276 -11.32 -41.08 -42.36
CA LEU A 276 -10.92 -41.51 -41.02
C LEU A 276 -11.96 -42.43 -40.37
N ALA A 277 -13.25 -42.21 -40.61
CA ALA A 277 -14.31 -43.10 -40.12
C ALA A 277 -14.25 -44.47 -40.79
N LEU A 278 -13.90 -44.53 -42.07
CA LEU A 278 -13.73 -45.78 -42.81
C LEU A 278 -12.47 -46.53 -42.34
N LEU A 279 -11.33 -45.85 -42.23
CA LEU A 279 -10.08 -46.40 -41.71
C LEU A 279 -10.22 -46.88 -40.26
N SER A 280 -10.94 -46.14 -39.42
CA SER A 280 -11.21 -46.53 -38.03
C SER A 280 -12.02 -47.82 -37.91
N SER A 281 -12.79 -48.20 -38.93
CA SER A 281 -13.60 -49.44 -38.89
C SER A 281 -12.76 -50.70 -39.15
N GLN A 282 -11.54 -50.54 -39.69
CA GLN A 282 -10.61 -51.61 -40.05
C GLN A 282 -9.57 -51.92 -38.96
N ILE A 283 -9.51 -51.13 -37.88
CA ILE A 283 -8.51 -51.28 -36.81
C ILE A 283 -8.96 -52.36 -35.80
N ASP A 284 -8.06 -53.28 -35.46
CA ASP A 284 -8.31 -54.30 -34.44
C ASP A 284 -8.59 -53.66 -33.07
N LYS A 285 -9.75 -54.00 -32.50
CA LYS A 285 -10.23 -53.49 -31.22
C LYS A 285 -9.33 -53.91 -30.06
N GLN A 286 -8.56 -55.00 -30.16
CA GLN A 286 -7.64 -55.44 -29.11
C GLN A 286 -6.35 -54.59 -29.07
N GLU A 287 -5.74 -54.28 -30.21
CA GLU A 287 -4.58 -53.38 -30.26
C GLU A 287 -4.95 -51.96 -29.81
N LEU A 288 -6.13 -51.50 -30.20
CA LEU A 288 -6.65 -50.20 -29.79
C LEU A 288 -6.79 -50.11 -28.26
N ARG A 289 -7.26 -51.19 -27.60
CA ARG A 289 -7.34 -51.24 -26.12
C ARG A 289 -5.96 -51.19 -25.47
N LYS A 290 -4.96 -51.89 -26.01
CA LYS A 290 -3.58 -51.85 -25.49
C LYS A 290 -2.94 -50.46 -25.67
N PHE A 291 -3.17 -49.83 -26.82
CA PHE A 291 -2.72 -48.46 -27.09
C PHE A 291 -3.36 -47.46 -26.12
N TYR A 292 -4.69 -47.51 -25.95
CA TYR A 292 -5.38 -46.63 -25.00
C TYR A 292 -4.97 -46.91 -23.55
N PHE A 293 -4.71 -48.15 -23.17
CA PHE A 293 -4.21 -48.48 -21.83
C PHE A 293 -2.82 -47.88 -21.58
N SER A 294 -1.92 -47.94 -22.57
CA SER A 294 -0.59 -47.31 -22.52
C SER A 294 -0.69 -45.79 -22.41
N VAL A 295 -1.46 -45.15 -23.30
CA VAL A 295 -1.66 -43.69 -23.29
C VAL A 295 -2.34 -43.25 -21.99
N PHE A 296 -3.35 -43.98 -21.52
CA PHE A 296 -4.03 -43.69 -20.26
C PHE A 296 -3.06 -43.81 -19.07
N SER A 297 -2.20 -44.83 -19.05
CA SER A 297 -1.19 -45.00 -18.00
C SER A 297 -0.19 -43.84 -17.99
N VAL A 298 0.26 -43.38 -19.17
CA VAL A 298 1.13 -42.21 -19.30
C VAL A 298 0.41 -40.93 -18.86
N LEU A 299 -0.86 -40.75 -19.23
CA LEU A 299 -1.66 -39.60 -18.81
C LEU A 299 -1.93 -39.59 -17.30
N VAL A 300 -2.16 -40.75 -16.68
CA VAL A 300 -2.29 -40.89 -15.22
C VAL A 300 -0.97 -40.54 -14.54
N LEU A 301 0.16 -41.01 -15.07
CA LEU A 301 1.48 -40.65 -14.55
C LEU A 301 1.72 -39.14 -14.67
N LEU A 302 1.37 -38.54 -15.81
CA LEU A 302 1.52 -37.11 -16.06
C LEU A 302 0.58 -36.28 -15.19
N ALA A 303 -0.63 -36.76 -14.92
CA ALA A 303 -1.58 -36.16 -13.99
C ALA A 303 -1.06 -36.23 -12.54
N LEU A 304 -0.46 -37.35 -12.13
CA LEU A 304 0.20 -37.48 -10.82
C LEU A 304 1.39 -36.51 -10.70
N ILE A 305 2.23 -36.42 -11.74
CA ILE A 305 3.34 -35.44 -11.79
C ILE A 305 2.81 -34.01 -11.71
N LEU A 306 1.77 -33.67 -12.48
CA LEU A 306 1.13 -32.36 -12.44
C LEU A 306 0.54 -32.06 -11.05
N LEU A 307 -0.08 -33.04 -10.41
CA LEU A 307 -0.66 -32.88 -9.07
C LEU A 307 0.42 -32.62 -8.03
N VAL A 308 1.58 -33.30 -8.11
CA VAL A 308 2.75 -33.02 -7.26
C VAL A 308 3.32 -31.63 -7.53
N VAL A 309 3.40 -31.20 -8.80
CA VAL A 309 3.89 -29.87 -9.17
C VAL A 309 2.92 -28.75 -8.75
N PHE A 310 1.61 -28.94 -8.86
CA PHE A 310 0.60 -27.97 -8.44
C PHE A 310 0.41 -27.92 -6.91
N GLN A 311 0.65 -29.02 -6.20
CA GLN A 311 0.68 -29.02 -4.73
C GLN A 311 1.96 -28.43 -4.16
N SER A 312 3.04 -28.33 -4.93
CA SER A 312 4.25 -27.63 -4.49
C SER A 312 4.03 -26.10 -4.55
N PRO A 313 4.08 -25.38 -3.41
CA PRO A 313 3.84 -23.94 -3.40
C PRO A 313 4.88 -23.20 -4.23
N ARG A 314 4.44 -22.31 -5.13
CA ARG A 314 5.35 -21.43 -5.89
C ARG A 314 6.11 -20.53 -4.91
N GLY A 315 7.44 -20.66 -4.90
CA GLY A 315 8.34 -19.77 -4.13
C GLY A 315 8.70 -20.24 -2.72
N ARG A 316 8.44 -21.51 -2.35
CA ARG A 316 8.87 -22.03 -1.06
C ARG A 316 10.40 -22.21 -0.99
N GLU A 317 11.02 -21.64 0.02
CA GLU A 317 12.44 -21.83 0.34
C GLU A 317 12.62 -23.22 0.98
N TRP A 318 13.40 -24.09 0.34
CA TRP A 318 13.62 -25.46 0.79
C TRP A 318 14.78 -25.46 1.78
N LEU A 319 14.47 -25.20 3.04
CA LEU A 319 15.43 -25.07 4.14
C LEU A 319 15.35 -26.30 5.05
N PRO A 320 16.44 -26.65 5.76
CA PRO A 320 16.41 -27.70 6.77
C PRO A 320 15.42 -27.41 7.89
N GLN A 321 14.74 -28.43 8.42
CA GLN A 321 13.72 -28.29 9.47
C GLN A 321 14.22 -27.58 10.74
N GLU A 322 15.51 -27.72 11.04
CA GLU A 322 16.20 -27.14 12.21
C GLU A 322 16.45 -25.63 12.08
N THR A 323 16.16 -25.01 10.93
CA THR A 323 16.42 -23.57 10.71
C THR A 323 15.66 -22.66 11.67
N ASP A 324 16.34 -21.98 12.58
CA ASP A 324 15.72 -21.11 13.58
C ASP A 324 15.53 -19.68 13.12
N ILE A 325 16.45 -19.18 12.29
CA ILE A 325 16.44 -17.80 11.81
C ILE A 325 16.54 -17.79 10.29
N ILE A 326 15.76 -16.92 9.65
CA ILE A 326 15.77 -16.72 8.20
C ILE A 326 15.94 -15.23 7.93
N LEU A 327 17.04 -14.87 7.28
CA LEU A 327 17.29 -13.55 6.74
C LEU A 327 17.19 -13.62 5.21
N SER A 328 16.21 -12.95 4.62
CA SER A 328 16.03 -12.83 3.18
C SER A 328 16.25 -11.40 2.73
N ILE A 329 17.09 -11.23 1.71
CA ILE A 329 17.41 -9.95 1.10
C ILE A 329 16.88 -9.99 -0.33
N ASN A 330 15.98 -9.07 -0.64
CA ASN A 330 15.46 -8.89 -1.99
C ASN A 330 16.40 -7.95 -2.75
N ALA A 331 17.30 -8.53 -3.54
CA ALA A 331 18.31 -7.78 -4.28
C ALA A 331 17.68 -6.76 -5.25
N GLU A 332 16.52 -7.08 -5.83
CA GLU A 332 15.83 -6.15 -6.72
C GLU A 332 15.30 -4.90 -6.00
N GLN A 333 14.66 -5.08 -4.84
CA GLN A 333 14.18 -3.95 -4.04
C GLN A 333 15.35 -3.15 -3.45
N PHE A 334 16.44 -3.84 -3.08
CA PHE A 334 17.67 -3.21 -2.62
C PHE A 334 18.33 -2.36 -3.72
N GLU A 335 18.35 -2.82 -4.98
CA GLU A 335 18.84 -2.04 -6.12
C GLU A 335 17.94 -0.87 -6.52
N ARG A 336 16.63 -0.94 -6.27
CA ARG A 336 15.72 0.17 -6.59
C ARG A 336 15.86 1.32 -5.59
N ALA A 337 16.27 1.03 -4.35
CA ALA A 337 16.37 2.03 -3.30
C ALA A 337 17.67 2.86 -3.41
N ASN A 338 17.53 4.18 -3.53
CA ASN A 338 18.68 5.10 -3.55
C ASN A 338 19.50 5.06 -2.25
N LEU A 339 18.83 4.83 -1.10
CA LEU A 339 19.47 4.70 0.21
C LEU A 339 20.49 3.56 0.24
N ALA A 340 20.10 2.38 -0.25
CA ALA A 340 20.97 1.21 -0.33
C ALA A 340 22.17 1.41 -1.26
N LYS A 341 22.02 2.15 -2.36
CA LYS A 341 23.15 2.52 -3.23
C LYS A 341 24.14 3.43 -2.51
N ARG A 342 23.63 4.43 -1.78
CA ARG A 342 24.46 5.35 -1.01
C ARG A 342 25.24 4.63 0.09
N TRP A 343 24.58 3.80 0.90
CA TRP A 343 25.25 3.08 1.99
C TRP A 343 26.34 2.13 1.49
N ARG A 344 26.16 1.48 0.33
CA ARG A 344 27.22 0.66 -0.29
C ARG A 344 28.41 1.48 -0.80
N GLY A 345 28.16 2.72 -1.23
CA GLY A 345 29.24 3.64 -1.60
C GLY A 345 30.03 4.13 -0.38
N GLU A 346 29.34 4.32 0.74
CA GLU A 346 29.93 4.79 2.00
C GLU A 346 30.64 3.69 2.79
N ASP A 347 30.06 2.48 2.85
CA ASP A 347 30.67 1.28 3.41
C ASP A 347 30.63 0.10 2.40
N PRO A 348 31.74 -0.13 1.67
CA PRO A 348 31.84 -1.23 0.72
C PRO A 348 31.73 -2.63 1.36
N LYS A 349 31.95 -2.77 2.68
CA LYS A 349 31.92 -4.08 3.38
C LYS A 349 30.51 -4.50 3.75
N LEU A 350 29.58 -3.55 3.88
CA LEU A 350 28.20 -3.79 4.29
C LEU A 350 27.50 -4.84 3.41
N TRP A 351 27.59 -4.69 2.09
CA TRP A 351 26.86 -5.57 1.16
C TRP A 351 27.39 -7.01 1.14
N PRO A 352 28.70 -7.26 0.95
CA PRO A 352 29.26 -8.61 1.07
C PRO A 352 28.93 -9.29 2.41
N ALA A 353 29.01 -8.55 3.51
CA ALA A 353 28.71 -9.08 4.84
C ALA A 353 27.21 -9.41 5.03
N LEU A 354 26.32 -8.62 4.43
CA LEU A 354 24.88 -8.86 4.49
C LEU A 354 24.47 -10.12 3.70
N VAL A 355 24.99 -10.30 2.48
CA VAL A 355 24.67 -11.44 1.60
C VAL A 355 25.51 -12.70 1.86
N GLY A 356 26.54 -12.60 2.70
CA GLY A 356 27.34 -13.74 3.16
C GLY A 356 28.06 -14.49 2.04
N ALA A 357 28.02 -15.83 2.10
CA ALA A 357 28.70 -16.72 1.16
C ALA A 357 28.28 -16.47 -0.31
N ALA A 358 27.10 -15.92 -0.55
CA ALA A 358 26.63 -15.57 -1.89
C ALA A 358 27.55 -14.56 -2.61
N ALA A 359 28.26 -13.69 -1.86
CA ALA A 359 29.19 -12.72 -2.44
C ALA A 359 30.38 -13.38 -3.15
N SER A 360 30.69 -14.64 -2.81
CA SER A 360 31.85 -15.39 -3.33
C SER A 360 31.53 -16.24 -4.57
N VAL A 361 30.31 -16.15 -5.10
CA VAL A 361 29.86 -16.93 -6.27
C VAL A 361 30.45 -16.36 -7.56
N PRO A 362 31.29 -17.11 -8.30
CA PRO A 362 31.89 -16.65 -9.54
C PRO A 362 30.85 -16.36 -10.62
N GLY A 363 31.03 -15.27 -11.36
CA GLY A 363 30.20 -14.94 -12.51
C GLY A 363 28.75 -14.53 -12.18
N LEU A 364 28.42 -14.35 -10.90
CA LEU A 364 27.11 -13.90 -10.45
C LEU A 364 27.19 -12.49 -9.86
N ASN A 365 26.66 -11.50 -10.58
CA ASN A 365 26.56 -10.14 -10.05
C ASN A 365 25.26 -10.03 -9.23
N LEU A 366 25.34 -10.30 -7.92
CA LEU A 366 24.17 -10.36 -7.02
C LEU A 366 23.17 -9.19 -7.19
N PRO A 367 23.59 -7.90 -7.16
CA PRO A 367 22.75 -6.76 -7.53
C PRO A 367 21.87 -6.93 -8.77
N ARG A 368 22.44 -7.45 -9.87
CA ARG A 368 21.77 -7.49 -11.19
C ARG A 368 21.09 -8.82 -11.46
N ASP A 369 21.76 -9.89 -11.05
CA ASP A 369 21.46 -11.26 -11.45
C ASP A 369 20.65 -12.02 -10.40
N ALA A 370 20.72 -11.63 -9.12
CA ALA A 370 19.90 -12.21 -8.07
C ALA A 370 18.55 -11.49 -7.94
N VAL A 371 17.51 -12.26 -7.66
CA VAL A 371 16.23 -11.77 -7.14
C VAL A 371 16.30 -11.73 -5.62
N ARG A 372 16.89 -12.76 -5.02
CA ARG A 372 16.88 -12.96 -3.58
C ARG A 372 18.10 -13.72 -3.11
N VAL A 373 18.61 -13.34 -1.95
CA VAL A 373 19.56 -14.11 -1.16
C VAL A 373 18.90 -14.44 0.16
N THR A 374 18.84 -15.72 0.52
CA THR A 374 18.27 -16.20 1.78
C THR A 374 19.37 -16.88 2.59
N ARG A 375 19.57 -16.40 3.80
CA ARG A 375 20.50 -16.93 4.80
C ARG A 375 19.68 -17.53 5.93
N ALA A 376 19.79 -18.83 6.10
CA ALA A 376 19.06 -19.59 7.09
C ALA A 376 20.05 -20.09 8.14
N LEU A 377 19.80 -19.78 9.41
CA LEU A 377 20.72 -20.07 10.50
C LEU A 377 20.07 -20.99 11.52
N THR A 378 20.87 -21.90 12.06
CA THR A 378 20.54 -22.77 13.19
C THR A 378 21.78 -22.90 14.07
N THR A 379 21.60 -23.38 15.29
CA THR A 379 22.72 -23.76 16.17
C THR A 379 22.76 -25.27 16.29
N ASN A 380 23.94 -25.86 16.09
CA ASN A 380 24.12 -27.30 16.30
C ASN A 380 24.05 -27.67 17.80
N GLU A 381 24.10 -28.96 18.12
CA GLU A 381 24.07 -29.45 19.51
C GLU A 381 25.24 -28.94 20.37
N ALA A 382 26.37 -28.59 19.73
CA ALA A 382 27.52 -27.97 20.38
C ALA A 382 27.39 -26.45 20.58
N GLY A 383 26.30 -25.84 20.08
CA GLY A 383 26.03 -24.41 20.16
C GLY A 383 26.69 -23.56 19.07
N GLU A 384 27.33 -24.16 18.08
CA GLU A 384 27.95 -23.45 16.95
C GLU A 384 26.91 -23.10 15.87
N PRO A 385 27.00 -21.92 15.26
CA PRO A 385 26.07 -21.49 14.23
C PRO A 385 26.36 -22.20 12.90
N ARG A 386 25.33 -22.80 12.31
CA ARG A 386 25.34 -23.33 10.94
C ARG A 386 24.53 -22.42 10.04
N GLU A 387 25.04 -22.14 8.85
CA GLU A 387 24.44 -21.18 7.91
C GLU A 387 24.18 -21.81 6.54
N PHE A 388 22.90 -21.96 6.20
CA PHE A 388 22.42 -22.44 4.91
C PHE A 388 22.08 -21.27 4.00
N ASN A 389 22.77 -21.14 2.87
CA ASN A 389 22.53 -20.03 1.95
C ASN A 389 21.90 -20.49 0.63
N LEU A 390 20.82 -19.80 0.24
CA LEU A 390 20.15 -19.96 -1.03
C LEU A 390 20.21 -18.66 -1.83
N VAL A 391 20.59 -18.76 -3.10
CA VAL A 391 20.58 -17.64 -4.04
C VAL A 391 19.59 -17.93 -5.15
N GLN A 392 18.55 -17.11 -5.25
CA GLN A 392 17.59 -17.16 -6.33
C GLN A 392 17.99 -16.17 -7.43
N ALA A 393 18.33 -16.68 -8.61
CA ALA A 393 18.67 -15.89 -9.77
C ALA A 393 17.42 -15.43 -10.54
N ARG A 394 17.54 -14.30 -11.25
CA ARG A 394 16.48 -13.68 -12.07
C ARG A 394 16.14 -14.49 -13.32
N ARG A 395 17.11 -15.19 -13.87
CA ARG A 395 16.97 -16.07 -15.03
C ARG A 395 17.52 -17.45 -14.67
N ALA A 396 17.23 -18.44 -15.51
CA ALA A 396 17.94 -19.71 -15.43
C ALA A 396 19.46 -19.45 -15.44
N ILE A 397 20.22 -20.29 -14.76
CA ILE A 397 21.63 -20.01 -14.44
C ILE A 397 22.66 -20.84 -15.24
N PRO A 398 22.43 -21.22 -16.52
CA PRO A 398 23.38 -22.07 -17.23
C PRO A 398 24.75 -21.40 -17.39
N ASN A 399 24.78 -20.07 -17.55
CA ASN A 399 26.03 -19.32 -17.70
C ASN A 399 26.86 -19.34 -16.42
N VAL A 400 26.26 -19.16 -15.25
CA VAL A 400 26.97 -19.21 -13.96
C VAL A 400 27.51 -20.62 -13.70
N ILE A 401 26.71 -21.65 -13.99
CA ILE A 401 27.14 -23.05 -13.86
C ILE A 401 28.29 -23.37 -14.84
N SER A 402 28.24 -22.84 -16.06
CA SER A 402 29.36 -22.96 -17.02
C SER A 402 30.62 -22.27 -16.51
N THR A 403 30.50 -21.05 -15.98
CA THR A 403 31.64 -20.32 -15.38
C THR A 403 32.26 -21.10 -14.22
N ILE A 404 31.44 -21.60 -13.28
CA ILE A 404 31.92 -22.42 -12.16
C ILE A 404 32.56 -23.72 -12.66
N GLY A 405 31.97 -24.37 -13.67
CA GLY A 405 32.49 -25.61 -14.24
C GLY A 405 33.81 -25.45 -14.98
N ASN A 406 34.08 -24.26 -15.54
CA ASN A 406 35.34 -23.94 -16.22
C ASN A 406 36.41 -23.37 -15.28
N ASP A 407 36.04 -23.04 -14.04
CA ASP A 407 36.96 -22.52 -13.02
C ASP A 407 37.77 -23.66 -12.40
N LYS A 408 39.09 -23.64 -12.62
CA LYS A 408 40.02 -24.68 -12.13
C LYS A 408 40.13 -24.72 -10.61
N THR A 409 39.67 -23.70 -9.90
CA THR A 409 39.66 -23.67 -8.43
C THR A 409 38.57 -24.55 -7.83
N PHE A 410 37.59 -24.98 -8.64
CA PHE A 410 36.52 -25.87 -8.20
C PHE A 410 36.78 -27.32 -8.61
N GLN A 411 36.52 -28.23 -7.67
CA GLN A 411 36.46 -29.66 -7.88
C GLN A 411 35.00 -30.08 -7.93
N LYS A 412 34.62 -30.83 -8.97
CA LYS A 412 33.24 -31.31 -9.14
C LYS A 412 33.10 -32.66 -8.44
N ARG A 413 32.20 -32.73 -7.46
CA ARG A 413 31.72 -33.97 -6.82
C ARG A 413 30.23 -34.18 -7.05
N SER A 414 29.72 -35.34 -6.68
CA SER A 414 28.30 -35.68 -6.79
C SER A 414 27.72 -35.95 -5.39
N LYS A 415 26.55 -35.40 -5.11
CA LYS A 415 25.76 -35.72 -3.90
C LYS A 415 24.38 -36.17 -4.33
N SER A 416 24.06 -37.45 -4.08
CA SER A 416 22.77 -38.06 -4.45
C SER A 416 22.36 -37.81 -5.91
N GLY A 417 23.34 -37.83 -6.84
CA GLY A 417 23.13 -37.62 -8.27
C GLY A 417 23.15 -36.16 -8.74
N LEU A 418 23.24 -35.17 -7.83
CA LEU A 418 23.39 -33.76 -8.18
C LEU A 418 24.86 -33.32 -8.13
N PRO A 419 25.31 -32.49 -9.10
CA PRO A 419 26.66 -31.95 -9.10
C PRO A 419 26.82 -30.89 -8.01
N VAL A 420 27.90 -31.01 -7.24
CA VAL A 420 28.36 -30.03 -6.26
C VAL A 420 29.78 -29.62 -6.66
N TRP A 421 30.02 -28.32 -6.77
CA TRP A 421 31.34 -27.76 -7.05
C TRP A 421 31.93 -27.24 -5.76
N GLU A 422 33.09 -27.74 -5.38
CA GLU A 422 33.76 -27.43 -4.13
C GLU A 422 35.09 -26.73 -4.40
N ARG A 423 35.31 -25.61 -3.72
CA ARG A 423 36.57 -24.88 -3.67
C ARG A 423 37.10 -24.97 -2.23
N PRO A 424 38.00 -25.92 -1.95
CA PRO A 424 38.50 -26.16 -0.61
C PRO A 424 39.17 -24.92 0.01
N PRO A 425 39.15 -24.78 1.36
CA PRO A 425 38.56 -25.74 2.31
C PRO A 425 37.05 -25.54 2.57
N ASP A 426 36.52 -24.32 2.45
CA ASP A 426 35.24 -23.98 3.13
C ASP A 426 34.12 -23.48 2.20
N PHE A 427 34.22 -23.72 0.88
CA PHE A 427 33.24 -23.19 -0.06
C PHE A 427 32.75 -24.21 -1.07
N ALA A 428 31.44 -24.36 -1.19
CA ALA A 428 30.78 -25.21 -2.15
C ALA A 428 29.57 -24.51 -2.76
N ILE A 429 29.19 -24.97 -3.96
CA ILE A 429 28.03 -24.50 -4.70
C ILE A 429 27.32 -25.72 -5.29
N ALA A 430 25.99 -25.76 -5.19
CA ALA A 430 25.17 -26.75 -5.88
C ALA A 430 23.94 -26.10 -6.53
N ARG A 431 23.56 -26.59 -7.72
CA ARG A 431 22.31 -26.19 -8.36
C ARG A 431 21.16 -27.00 -7.76
N VAL A 432 20.38 -26.38 -6.89
CA VAL A 432 19.21 -26.99 -6.24
C VAL A 432 17.90 -26.65 -6.94
N GLY A 433 17.90 -25.80 -7.97
CA GLY A 433 16.71 -25.53 -8.77
C GLY A 433 16.99 -24.96 -10.15
N PRO A 434 15.95 -24.72 -10.97
CA PRO A 434 16.12 -24.11 -12.29
C PRO A 434 16.86 -22.77 -12.24
N ALA A 435 16.58 -21.97 -11.20
CA ALA A 435 17.17 -20.66 -10.93
C ALA A 435 17.61 -20.49 -9.46
N THR A 436 17.95 -21.59 -8.77
CA THR A 436 18.36 -21.54 -7.35
C THR A 436 19.69 -22.26 -7.14
N LEU A 437 20.61 -21.59 -6.44
CA LEU A 437 21.89 -22.13 -5.99
C LEU A 437 21.88 -22.29 -4.47
N ALA A 438 22.42 -23.41 -3.98
CA ALA A 438 22.88 -23.54 -2.60
C ALA A 438 24.36 -23.17 -2.56
N VAL A 439 24.76 -22.34 -1.60
CA VAL A 439 26.13 -21.82 -1.48
C VAL A 439 26.56 -21.82 -0.02
N GLY A 440 27.85 -21.92 0.29
CA GLY A 440 28.34 -21.93 1.66
C GLY A 440 29.34 -23.05 1.90
N ALA A 441 29.44 -23.53 3.13
CA ALA A 441 30.34 -24.63 3.46
C ALA A 441 29.86 -25.97 2.84
N PRO A 442 30.79 -26.91 2.56
CA PRO A 442 30.47 -28.16 1.86
C PRO A 442 29.37 -29.00 2.51
N GLU A 443 29.34 -29.06 3.84
CA GLU A 443 28.35 -29.85 4.60
C GLU A 443 26.94 -29.23 4.52
N GLU A 444 26.83 -27.91 4.65
CA GLU A 444 25.58 -27.16 4.56
C GLU A 444 24.98 -27.24 3.14
N VAL A 445 25.83 -27.18 2.11
CA VAL A 445 25.40 -27.34 0.72
C VAL A 445 24.90 -28.75 0.45
N ASP A 446 25.57 -29.76 0.99
CA ASP A 446 25.13 -31.16 0.91
C ASP A 446 23.77 -31.37 1.56
N GLU A 447 23.56 -30.76 2.72
CA GLU A 447 22.29 -30.83 3.42
C GLU A 447 21.16 -30.17 2.62
N LEU A 448 21.39 -29.00 2.03
CA LEU A 448 20.43 -28.34 1.14
C LEU A 448 20.10 -29.17 -0.10
N VAL A 449 21.08 -29.89 -0.66
CA VAL A 449 20.86 -30.86 -1.74
C VAL A 449 19.92 -31.98 -1.30
N LEU A 450 20.15 -32.56 -0.12
CA LEU A 450 19.31 -33.64 0.42
C LEU A 450 17.89 -33.18 0.73
N VAL A 451 17.72 -31.99 1.32
CA VAL A 451 16.40 -31.38 1.57
C VAL A 451 15.67 -31.16 0.25
N ARG A 452 16.38 -30.68 -0.78
CA ARG A 452 15.78 -30.43 -2.08
C ARG A 452 15.29 -31.70 -2.78
N LEU A 453 16.02 -32.79 -2.63
CA LEU A 453 15.65 -34.10 -3.18
C LEU A 453 14.57 -34.81 -2.33
N GLY A 454 14.13 -34.21 -1.21
CA GLY A 454 13.17 -34.81 -0.30
C GLY A 454 13.74 -35.97 0.54
N MET A 455 15.07 -36.08 0.60
CA MET A 455 15.78 -37.12 1.38
C MET A 455 15.99 -36.70 2.84
N LYS A 456 15.99 -35.39 3.13
CA LYS A 456 15.95 -34.82 4.48
C LYS A 456 14.66 -33.99 4.65
N PRO A 457 14.12 -33.90 5.88
CA PRO A 457 12.90 -33.14 6.13
C PRO A 457 13.12 -31.66 5.82
N ASP A 458 12.20 -31.12 5.03
CA ASP A 458 12.15 -29.69 4.77
C ASP A 458 11.47 -28.96 5.92
N LEU A 459 11.78 -27.68 6.05
CA LEU A 459 11.12 -26.77 6.97
C LEU A 459 9.65 -26.62 6.58
N LYS A 460 8.79 -27.42 7.21
CA LYS A 460 7.33 -27.36 7.11
C LYS A 460 6.77 -26.31 8.04
N ILE A 461 6.79 -25.06 7.58
CA ILE A 461 6.08 -23.98 8.26
C ILE A 461 4.65 -23.92 7.72
N THR A 462 3.73 -24.60 8.39
CA THR A 462 2.30 -24.59 8.09
C THR A 462 1.55 -23.70 9.08
N GLY A 463 0.69 -22.79 8.60
CA GLY A 463 -0.22 -21.99 9.43
C GLY A 463 -0.41 -20.54 8.96
N GLN A 464 -1.53 -19.93 9.36
CA GLN A 464 -1.94 -18.57 8.96
C GLN A 464 -0.88 -17.47 9.23
N LEU A 465 0.01 -17.69 10.21
CA LEU A 465 1.06 -16.76 10.57
C LEU A 465 2.21 -16.75 9.55
N PHE A 466 2.54 -17.90 8.97
CA PHE A 466 3.60 -17.97 7.95
C PHE A 466 3.14 -17.41 6.62
N ASP A 467 1.87 -17.55 6.26
CA ASP A 467 1.30 -16.85 5.11
C ASP A 467 1.44 -15.33 5.28
N ARG A 468 1.33 -14.82 6.50
CA ARG A 468 1.57 -13.40 6.83
C ARG A 468 3.06 -13.02 6.83
N PHE A 469 3.96 -13.91 7.26
CA PHE A 469 5.41 -13.72 7.14
C PHE A 469 5.90 -13.82 5.68
N GLN A 470 5.29 -14.66 4.86
CA GLN A 470 5.51 -14.67 3.41
C GLN A 470 4.91 -13.42 2.76
N ALA A 471 3.77 -12.92 3.23
CA ALA A 471 3.23 -11.65 2.74
C ALA A 471 4.11 -10.44 3.06
N LEU A 472 5.03 -10.52 4.04
CA LEU A 472 6.04 -9.48 4.26
C LEU A 472 7.01 -9.34 3.08
N ASP A 473 7.21 -10.41 2.31
CA ASP A 473 8.27 -10.54 1.31
C ASP A 473 7.97 -9.82 -0.02
N ARG A 474 6.69 -9.63 -0.37
CA ARG A 474 6.31 -9.13 -1.71
C ARG A 474 6.85 -7.74 -2.03
N ASP A 475 7.03 -6.90 -1.01
CA ASP A 475 7.43 -5.49 -1.17
C ASP A 475 8.54 -5.04 -0.19
N SER A 476 9.22 -5.96 0.50
CA SER A 476 10.32 -5.61 1.41
C SER A 476 11.69 -5.82 0.76
N ALA A 477 12.64 -4.95 1.13
CA ALA A 477 14.05 -5.09 0.77
C ALA A 477 14.76 -6.11 1.65
N VAL A 478 14.39 -6.16 2.94
CA VAL A 478 14.88 -7.16 3.89
C VAL A 478 13.74 -7.74 4.69
N ARG A 479 13.82 -9.05 4.92
CA ARG A 479 12.93 -9.83 5.79
C ARG A 479 13.79 -10.64 6.75
N LEU A 480 13.53 -10.51 8.05
CA LEU A 480 14.11 -11.35 9.10
C LEU A 480 12.97 -12.10 9.77
N ILE A 481 13.11 -13.40 9.97
CA ILE A 481 12.18 -14.25 10.72
C ILE A 481 13.00 -15.03 11.74
N SER A 482 12.54 -15.09 12.98
CA SER A 482 13.12 -15.92 14.03
C SER A 482 12.04 -16.74 14.71
N ARG A 483 12.31 -18.06 14.81
CA ARG A 483 11.52 -19.01 15.58
C ARG A 483 11.97 -19.14 17.03
N ALA A 484 13.16 -18.62 17.33
CA ALA A 484 13.74 -18.53 18.66
C ALA A 484 14.26 -17.09 18.86
N PRO A 485 13.36 -16.09 19.10
CA PRO A 485 13.77 -14.68 19.13
C PRO A 485 14.87 -14.37 20.14
N SER A 486 14.96 -15.10 21.25
CA SER A 486 16.03 -14.99 22.24
C SER A 486 17.43 -15.21 21.66
N ASP A 487 17.55 -16.09 20.66
CA ASP A 487 18.83 -16.48 20.06
C ASP A 487 19.29 -15.54 18.94
N LEU A 488 18.46 -14.54 18.57
CA LEU A 488 18.85 -13.52 17.59
C LEU A 488 20.14 -12.80 17.99
N SER A 489 20.33 -12.57 19.30
CA SER A 489 21.52 -11.89 19.84
C SER A 489 22.81 -12.71 19.75
N ARG A 490 22.70 -14.04 19.55
CA ARG A 490 23.87 -14.92 19.30
C ARG A 490 24.32 -14.84 17.85
N VAL A 491 23.37 -14.56 16.96
CA VAL A 491 23.58 -14.60 15.51
C VAL A 491 23.87 -13.25 14.92
N PHE A 492 23.26 -12.17 15.42
CA PHE A 492 23.48 -10.80 14.97
C PHE A 492 23.83 -9.91 16.16
N HIS A 493 24.42 -8.75 15.91
CA HIS A 493 24.48 -7.73 16.96
C HIS A 493 23.04 -7.35 17.39
N PRO A 494 22.79 -6.99 18.66
CA PRO A 494 21.44 -6.88 19.19
C PRO A 494 20.55 -5.89 18.40
N ILE A 495 19.43 -6.32 17.84
CA ILE A 495 18.54 -5.45 17.04
C ILE A 495 17.31 -4.99 17.82
N PHE A 496 16.82 -5.84 18.73
CA PHE A 496 15.63 -5.61 19.53
C PHE A 496 15.95 -5.66 21.02
N ALA A 497 15.18 -4.92 21.81
CA ALA A 497 15.21 -4.99 23.27
C ALA A 497 14.97 -6.43 23.77
N ARG A 498 15.69 -6.84 24.81
CA ARG A 498 15.61 -8.20 25.37
C ARG A 498 14.20 -8.53 25.85
N GLU A 499 13.50 -7.54 26.37
CA GLU A 499 12.11 -7.60 26.81
C GLU A 499 11.19 -8.05 25.66
N LEU A 500 11.38 -7.47 24.47
CA LEU A 500 10.59 -7.82 23.28
C LEU A 500 10.89 -9.25 22.81
N LEU A 501 12.17 -9.65 22.83
CA LEU A 501 12.57 -11.01 22.46
C LEU A 501 12.00 -12.05 23.43
N ASN A 502 12.02 -11.78 24.74
CA ASN A 502 11.56 -12.69 25.78
C ASN A 502 10.04 -12.91 25.81
N VAL A 503 9.25 -11.96 25.31
CA VAL A 503 7.79 -12.12 25.20
C VAL A 503 7.34 -12.75 23.87
N SER A 504 8.27 -12.91 22.92
CA SER A 504 8.00 -13.36 21.56
C SER A 504 8.31 -14.84 21.40
N GLN A 505 7.31 -15.62 20.98
CA GLN A 505 7.50 -17.00 20.52
C GLN A 505 8.04 -17.01 19.08
N LEU A 506 7.51 -16.14 18.23
CA LEU A 506 7.96 -15.94 16.85
C LEU A 506 8.04 -14.45 16.59
N LEU A 507 9.10 -14.03 15.92
CA LEU A 507 9.30 -12.64 15.55
C LEU A 507 9.69 -12.56 14.09
N GLY A 508 9.15 -11.59 13.37
CA GLY A 508 9.74 -11.23 12.10
C GLY A 508 9.55 -9.76 11.77
N LEU A 509 10.52 -9.29 11.00
CA LEU A 509 10.74 -7.91 10.65
C LEU A 509 10.81 -7.83 9.13
N ALA A 510 10.14 -6.84 8.55
CA ALA A 510 10.29 -6.50 7.16
C ALA A 510 10.55 -5.02 7.00
N VAL A 511 11.53 -4.67 6.18
CA VAL A 511 11.95 -3.30 5.95
C VAL A 511 11.87 -2.99 4.47
N ASN A 512 11.19 -1.90 4.15
CA ASN A 512 11.12 -1.31 2.82
C ASN A 512 11.91 0.00 2.83
N LEU A 513 12.90 0.09 1.94
CA LEU A 513 13.85 1.19 1.83
C LEU A 513 13.33 2.39 1.01
N GLN A 514 12.00 2.58 0.95
CA GLN A 514 11.39 3.84 0.53
C GLN A 514 11.81 4.99 1.45
N ASN A 515 11.61 6.23 1.03
CA ASN A 515 11.80 7.40 1.89
C ASN A 515 10.43 8.01 2.22
N PRO A 516 9.96 7.98 3.48
CA PRO A 516 10.62 7.44 4.68
C PRO A 516 10.68 5.90 4.69
N VAL A 517 11.68 5.33 5.39
CA VAL A 517 11.87 3.88 5.51
C VAL A 517 10.69 3.29 6.28
N LYS A 518 10.05 2.26 5.75
CA LYS A 518 8.88 1.63 6.39
C LYS A 518 9.27 0.27 6.96
N ALA A 519 8.90 0.02 8.20
CA ALA A 519 9.11 -1.26 8.86
C ALA A 519 7.78 -1.86 9.32
N ARG A 520 7.71 -3.19 9.22
CA ARG A 520 6.61 -3.99 9.71
C ARG A 520 7.16 -5.11 10.58
N VAL A 521 6.68 -5.21 11.81
CA VAL A 521 7.08 -6.27 12.75
C VAL A 521 5.86 -7.13 13.05
N LEU A 522 5.98 -8.43 12.86
CA LEU A 522 4.96 -9.40 13.25
C LEU A 522 5.48 -10.20 14.45
N ILE A 523 4.68 -10.29 15.49
CA ILE A 523 5.03 -10.95 16.74
C ILE A 523 3.95 -11.96 17.06
N LYS A 524 4.36 -13.21 17.30
CA LYS A 524 3.54 -14.17 18.03
C LYS A 524 4.01 -14.16 19.47
N VAL A 525 3.12 -13.78 20.38
CA VAL A 525 3.38 -13.69 21.80
C VAL A 525 3.41 -15.09 22.42
N ASN A 526 4.27 -15.28 23.42
CA ASN A 526 4.34 -16.52 24.17
C ASN A 526 2.97 -16.88 24.77
N PRO A 527 2.53 -18.15 24.74
CA PRO A 527 1.23 -18.54 25.28
C PRO A 527 1.01 -18.18 26.76
N SER A 528 2.09 -18.06 27.53
CA SER A 528 2.08 -17.65 28.94
C SER A 528 1.98 -16.13 29.15
N LYS A 529 1.92 -15.33 28.08
CA LYS A 529 1.87 -13.87 28.10
C LYS A 529 0.63 -13.38 27.36
N ASN A 530 0.08 -12.25 27.80
CA ASN A 530 -1.13 -11.66 27.20
C ASN A 530 -0.77 -10.69 26.06
N ALA A 531 -1.25 -10.97 24.85
CA ALA A 531 -1.01 -10.12 23.69
C ALA A 531 -1.65 -8.73 23.81
N ALA A 532 -2.79 -8.61 24.48
CA ALA A 532 -3.46 -7.33 24.69
C ALA A 532 -2.64 -6.40 25.62
N ASP A 533 -2.00 -6.98 26.64
CA ASP A 533 -1.15 -6.22 27.56
C ASP A 533 0.13 -5.75 26.86
N LEU A 534 0.75 -6.62 26.05
CA LEU A 534 1.89 -6.22 25.22
C LEU A 534 1.51 -5.12 24.22
N ALA A 535 0.35 -5.23 23.58
CA ALA A 535 -0.15 -4.22 22.65
C ALA A 535 -0.37 -2.87 23.34
N ARG A 536 -0.93 -2.87 24.56
CA ARG A 536 -1.10 -1.67 25.39
C ARG A 536 0.26 -1.05 25.73
N ASN A 537 1.21 -1.85 26.22
CA ASN A 537 2.55 -1.39 26.55
C ASN A 537 3.30 -0.80 25.34
N LEU A 538 3.14 -1.39 24.15
CA LEU A 538 3.71 -0.88 22.90
C LEU A 538 3.08 0.45 22.46
N ARG A 539 1.83 0.74 22.83
CA ARG A 539 1.19 2.04 22.57
C ARG A 539 1.59 3.09 23.59
N ASP A 540 1.63 2.70 24.87
CA ASP A 540 1.84 3.64 25.98
C ASP A 540 3.32 3.99 26.17
N LYS A 541 4.22 3.02 25.97
CA LYS A 541 5.68 3.18 26.20
C LYS A 541 6.52 2.55 25.09
N PRO A 542 6.32 2.93 23.81
CA PRO A 542 7.00 2.31 22.66
C PRO A 542 8.53 2.32 22.75
N GLN A 543 9.13 3.36 23.34
CA GLN A 543 10.58 3.52 23.51
C GLN A 543 11.25 2.43 24.36
N GLN A 544 10.50 1.78 25.26
CA GLN A 544 11.04 0.67 26.07
C GLN A 544 11.20 -0.60 25.23
N TRP A 545 10.39 -0.78 24.18
CA TRP A 545 10.30 -2.01 23.42
C TRP A 545 10.97 -1.91 22.04
N LEU A 546 10.97 -0.71 21.46
CA LEU A 546 11.43 -0.44 20.10
C LEU A 546 12.65 0.49 20.08
N ASN A 547 13.63 0.22 20.95
CA ASN A 547 14.95 0.82 20.93
C ASN A 547 16.00 -0.15 20.35
N PHE A 548 17.11 0.39 19.89
CA PHE A 548 18.31 -0.40 19.66
C PHE A 548 19.06 -0.59 20.98
N PRO A 549 19.32 -1.83 21.42
CA PRO A 549 20.18 -2.06 22.58
C PRO A 549 21.55 -1.39 22.37
N ASP A 550 22.16 -0.87 23.43
CA ASP A 550 23.47 -0.22 23.38
C ASP A 550 23.53 0.98 22.41
N SER A 551 22.39 1.64 22.14
CA SER A 551 22.29 2.84 21.31
C SER A 551 21.17 3.75 21.81
N GLN A 552 21.28 5.06 21.52
CA GLN A 552 20.22 6.03 21.80
C GLN A 552 19.17 6.08 20.68
N LEU A 553 19.39 5.37 19.57
CA LEU A 553 18.48 5.37 18.44
C LEU A 553 17.22 4.53 18.71
N LEU A 554 16.08 5.07 18.30
CA LEU A 554 14.80 4.37 18.29
C LEU A 554 14.55 3.74 16.92
N LEU A 555 13.85 2.61 16.90
CA LEU A 555 13.45 1.95 15.65
C LEU A 555 12.41 2.77 14.88
N TYR A 556 11.67 3.67 15.53
CA TYR A 556 10.55 4.40 14.95
C TYR A 556 10.74 5.91 14.97
N LEU A 557 10.15 6.60 13.98
CA LEU A 557 10.08 8.06 13.88
C LEU A 557 8.81 8.61 14.54
N GLN A 558 7.71 7.85 14.45
CA GLN A 558 6.41 8.13 15.07
C GLN A 558 5.94 6.86 15.81
N PRO A 559 5.16 7.01 16.90
CA PRO A 559 4.64 5.85 17.64
C PRO A 559 4.04 4.80 16.69
N PRO A 560 4.34 3.50 16.91
CA PRO A 560 3.94 2.45 15.99
C PRO A 560 2.42 2.26 15.99
N GLU A 561 1.86 1.98 14.81
CA GLU A 561 0.50 1.46 14.70
C GLU A 561 0.50 0.00 15.15
N VAL A 562 -0.25 -0.31 16.20
CA VAL A 562 -0.32 -1.65 16.80
C VAL A 562 -1.67 -2.30 16.50
N GLN A 563 -1.66 -3.39 15.73
CA GLN A 563 -2.83 -4.19 15.41
C GLN A 563 -2.74 -5.57 16.08
N ILE A 564 -3.85 -6.02 16.67
CA ILE A 564 -3.98 -7.34 17.30
C ILE A 564 -4.71 -8.27 16.33
N HIS A 565 -4.17 -9.46 16.09
CA HIS A 565 -4.73 -10.46 15.19
C HIS A 565 -4.98 -11.77 15.95
N GLY A 566 -6.21 -11.94 16.44
CA GLY A 566 -6.56 -13.05 17.34
C GLY A 566 -5.97 -12.85 18.73
N ASN A 567 -5.77 -13.95 19.49
CA ASN A 567 -5.42 -13.85 20.91
C ASN A 567 -3.91 -13.80 21.20
N SER A 568 -3.07 -14.02 20.18
CA SER A 568 -1.62 -14.20 20.38
C SER A 568 -0.73 -13.50 19.36
N ASN A 569 -1.29 -12.84 18.34
CA ASN A 569 -0.48 -12.22 17.29
C ASN A 569 -0.64 -10.71 17.27
N LEU A 570 0.47 -10.01 17.08
CA LEU A 570 0.56 -8.57 16.96
C LEU A 570 1.25 -8.18 15.66
N GLU A 571 0.81 -7.07 15.08
CA GLU A 571 1.45 -6.44 13.94
C GLU A 571 1.73 -4.98 14.27
N LEU A 572 2.99 -4.59 14.11
CA LEU A 572 3.47 -3.23 14.30
C LEU A 572 3.83 -2.64 12.93
N ARG A 573 3.37 -1.43 12.66
CA ARG A 573 3.74 -0.66 11.46
C ARG A 573 4.27 0.69 11.88
N PHE A 574 5.45 1.04 11.40
CA PHE A 574 6.08 2.33 11.71
C PHE A 574 7.05 2.75 10.61
N SER A 575 7.35 4.05 10.58
CA SER A 575 8.45 4.58 9.77
C SER A 575 9.72 4.63 10.60
N MET A 576 10.86 4.22 10.04
CA MET A 576 12.17 4.26 10.68
C MET A 576 12.93 5.53 10.27
N PRO A 577 13.65 6.19 11.19
CA PRO A 577 14.67 7.17 10.83
C PRO A 577 15.76 6.51 9.97
N GLU A 578 16.38 7.28 9.07
CA GLU A 578 17.41 6.73 8.19
C GLU A 578 18.62 6.19 8.96
N ALA A 579 19.10 6.91 9.98
CA ALA A 579 20.21 6.48 10.83
C ALA A 579 19.91 5.15 11.56
N SER A 580 18.67 5.00 12.04
CA SER A 580 18.17 3.77 12.65
C SER A 580 18.10 2.61 11.65
N ALA A 581 17.66 2.89 10.42
CA ALA A 581 17.65 1.90 9.36
C ALA A 581 19.09 1.48 9.03
N ARG A 582 20.02 2.41 8.84
CA ARG A 582 21.44 2.10 8.59
C ARG A 582 22.03 1.20 9.69
N LEU A 583 21.86 1.56 10.95
CA LEU A 583 22.36 0.76 12.08
C LEU A 583 21.77 -0.66 12.10
N LEU A 584 20.48 -0.83 11.75
CA LEU A 584 19.89 -2.16 11.60
C LEU A 584 20.65 -3.02 10.58
N PHE A 585 20.97 -2.45 9.40
CA PHE A 585 21.70 -3.17 8.37
C PHE A 585 23.14 -3.47 8.79
N GLU A 586 23.80 -2.53 9.45
CA GLU A 586 25.15 -2.72 9.98
C GLU A 586 25.18 -3.87 11.01
N ARG A 587 24.18 -3.94 11.91
CA ARG A 587 24.02 -5.00 12.92
C ARG A 587 23.67 -6.37 12.33
N LEU A 588 22.84 -6.39 11.28
CA LEU A 588 22.56 -7.61 10.51
C LEU A 588 23.80 -8.11 9.76
N ALA A 589 24.66 -7.19 9.31
CA ALA A 589 25.91 -7.48 8.64
C ALA A 589 27.10 -7.69 9.60
N LYS A 590 26.95 -7.40 10.90
CA LYS A 590 28.03 -7.37 11.91
C LYS A 590 29.20 -6.46 11.51
N THR A 591 28.86 -5.33 10.91
CA THR A 591 29.84 -4.33 10.42
C THR A 591 29.93 -3.11 11.32
N ASP A 592 29.00 -2.93 12.25
CA ASP A 592 29.11 -1.91 13.28
C ASP A 592 30.23 -2.24 14.26
N THR A 593 30.96 -1.21 14.67
CA THR A 593 31.95 -1.31 15.74
C THR A 593 31.22 -1.36 17.09
N PRO A 594 31.33 -2.43 17.88
CA PRO A 594 30.73 -2.45 19.21
C PRO A 594 31.38 -1.36 20.07
N GLN A 595 30.58 -0.45 20.62
CA GLN A 595 31.06 0.38 21.72
C GLN A 595 31.32 -0.57 22.91
N PRO A 596 32.53 -0.58 23.50
CA PRO A 596 32.77 -1.37 24.69
C PRO A 596 31.83 -0.87 25.79
N VAL A 597 31.05 -1.80 26.35
CA VAL A 597 30.20 -1.54 27.51
C VAL A 597 31.13 -1.12 28.65
N ALA A 598 31.16 0.18 28.95
CA ALA A 598 31.76 0.66 30.18
C ALA A 598 30.98 0.02 31.33
N ALA A 599 31.62 -0.91 32.03
CA ALA A 599 31.10 -1.52 33.24
C ALA A 599 30.91 -0.42 34.29
N TYR A 600 29.70 0.13 34.38
CA TYR A 600 29.28 0.87 35.56
C TYR A 600 28.96 -0.15 36.66
N TYR A 601 30.01 -0.56 37.39
CA TYR A 601 29.84 -1.04 38.76
C TYR A 601 29.45 0.17 39.61
N THR A 602 28.16 0.35 39.85
CA THR A 602 27.70 1.16 40.98
C THR A 602 27.45 0.20 42.13
N LYS A 603 28.38 0.16 43.08
CA LYS A 603 28.08 -0.30 44.44
C LYS A 603 27.00 0.63 45.00
N GLN A 604 25.86 0.07 45.39
CA GLN A 604 25.10 0.48 46.57
C GLN A 604 24.32 -0.72 47.08
#